data_AF-A0A0X3NZJ0-F1
#
_entry.id   AF-A0A0X3NZJ0-F1
#
_cell.length_a   1.000
_cell.length_b   1.000
_cell.length_c   1.000
_cell.angle_alpha   90.00
_cell.angle_beta   90.00
_cell.angle_gamma   90.00
#
_symmetry.space_group_name_H-M   'P 1'
#
loop_
_entity.id
_entity.type
_entity.pdbx_description
1 polymer ?
#
loop_
_entity_poly.entity_id
_entity_poly.type
_entity_poly.pdbx_seq_one_letter_code
_entity_poly.pdbx_strand_id
1 'polypeptide(L)'
;MVGVEFIDYLKKLQVSEFLGVEDFADKMSFMYSVVILLLCTTIIAVKQYLLSSISCYIPTTPSGSDFDKFLENYCWVHGTIPLLAGDQIPQKYEDWHMLDMNHRINYYQWVPFMLGLQTILFYMPRVVWQIICYNRTGTDLEHLVTVANSASNAVEGERKGLVKHVACTLEEMLFQHREYSVGKVATARRRAFTMCGMFVASKRLGTWLIFTYIAIKLVYLANAIGQLYLMQSFLGFNASMSSFGYVLASYMVEGRDWDETRIFPRVSFCYLEHVRHLG
;
A
#
# COMPACT_ATOMS: atom_id res chain seq x y z
N MET A 1 16.36 21.20 13.89
CA MET A 1 16.02 20.29 15.01
C MET A 1 15.06 19.18 14.55
N VAL A 2 13.90 19.50 13.94
CA VAL A 2 12.93 18.49 13.46
C VAL A 2 13.52 17.43 12.51
N GLY A 3 14.43 17.81 11.59
CA GLY A 3 15.05 16.86 10.66
C GLY A 3 15.99 15.83 11.32
N VAL A 4 16.66 16.18 12.42
CA VAL A 4 17.54 15.26 13.14
C VAL A 4 16.72 14.29 13.97
N GLU A 5 15.64 14.78 14.61
CA GLU A 5 14.68 13.92 15.32
C GLU A 5 13.97 12.97 14.34
N PHE A 6 13.58 13.43 13.15
CA PHE A 6 13.01 12.57 12.12
C PHE A 6 14.00 11.50 11.64
N ILE A 7 15.27 11.86 11.45
CA ILE A 7 16.33 10.88 11.10
C ILE A 7 16.55 9.88 12.25
N ASP A 8 16.50 10.32 13.51
CA ASP A 8 16.59 9.42 14.67
C ASP A 8 15.35 8.52 14.82
N TYR A 9 14.16 9.02 14.48
CA TYR A 9 12.94 8.20 14.39
C TYR A 9 13.02 7.18 13.25
N LEU A 10 13.54 7.57 12.08
CA LEU A 10 13.79 6.67 10.96
C LEU A 10 14.86 5.62 11.28
N LYS A 11 15.91 6.00 12.03
CA LYS A 11 16.90 5.06 12.57
C LYS A 11 16.28 4.11 13.59
N LYS A 12 15.41 4.60 14.47
CA LYS A 12 14.62 3.77 15.41
C LYS A 12 13.66 2.82 14.71
N LEU A 13 13.11 3.20 13.55
CA LEU A 13 12.32 2.33 12.68
C LEU A 13 13.16 1.23 12.00
N GLN A 14 14.49 1.18 12.22
CA GLN A 14 15.43 0.20 11.69
C GLN A 14 15.28 -0.07 10.18
N VAL A 15 14.93 0.95 9.40
CA VAL A 15 14.65 0.78 7.96
C VAL A 15 15.88 0.31 7.19
N SER A 16 17.07 0.80 7.58
CA SER A 16 18.35 0.45 6.96
C SER A 16 19.03 -0.78 7.56
N GLU A 17 18.73 -1.14 8.80
CA GLU A 17 19.37 -2.24 9.54
C GLU A 17 18.53 -3.52 9.55
N PHE A 18 17.48 -3.58 8.74
CA PHE A 18 16.61 -4.75 8.64
C PHE A 18 17.36 -5.97 8.09
N LEU A 19 17.92 -6.73 9.03
CA LEU A 19 18.54 -8.04 8.87
C LEU A 19 17.45 -9.11 8.88
N GLY A 20 16.78 -9.24 7.75
CA GLY A 20 15.78 -10.27 7.51
C GLY A 20 16.18 -11.24 6.42
N VAL A 21 15.50 -12.37 6.37
CA VAL A 21 15.61 -13.41 5.33
C VAL A 21 14.89 -13.00 4.03
N GLU A 22 14.25 -11.83 4.03
CA GLU A 22 13.45 -11.31 2.92
C GLU A 22 14.33 -10.62 1.87
N ASP A 23 13.92 -10.77 0.61
CA ASP A 23 14.64 -10.17 -0.52
C ASP A 23 14.41 -8.67 -0.62
N PHE A 24 15.26 -7.99 -1.38
CA PHE A 24 15.13 -6.57 -1.65
C PHE A 24 13.74 -6.18 -2.21
N ALA A 25 13.17 -6.99 -3.10
CA ALA A 25 11.86 -6.74 -3.69
C ALA A 25 10.71 -6.78 -2.64
N ASP A 26 10.82 -7.66 -1.64
CA ASP A 26 9.84 -7.72 -0.56
C ASP A 26 9.96 -6.49 0.32
N LYS A 27 11.20 -6.12 0.67
CA LYS A 27 11.49 -4.89 1.43
C LYS A 27 10.91 -3.66 0.74
N MET A 28 11.04 -3.54 -0.59
CA MET A 28 10.38 -2.47 -1.37
C MET A 28 8.87 -2.43 -1.12
N SER A 29 8.22 -3.58 -1.07
CA SER A 29 6.76 -3.65 -0.95
C SER A 29 6.25 -3.41 0.47
N PHE A 30 6.68 -4.17 1.47
CA PHE A 30 6.12 -4.06 2.83
C PHE A 30 6.74 -2.93 3.65
N MET A 31 7.94 -2.46 3.30
CA MET A 31 8.69 -1.49 4.10
C MET A 31 8.62 -0.10 3.47
N TYR A 32 9.21 0.05 2.29
CA TYR A 32 9.36 1.36 1.66
C TYR A 32 8.01 1.90 1.19
N SER A 33 7.22 1.10 0.46
CA SER A 33 5.88 1.53 0.02
C SER A 33 4.96 1.83 1.19
N VAL A 34 4.99 1.03 2.26
CA VAL A 34 4.17 1.27 3.47
C VAL A 34 4.56 2.58 4.15
N VAL A 35 5.85 2.86 4.33
CA VAL A 35 6.31 4.13 4.93
C VAL A 35 5.92 5.33 4.07
N ILE A 36 6.10 5.23 2.75
CA ILE A 36 5.71 6.30 1.81
C ILE A 36 4.19 6.55 1.87
N LEU A 37 3.38 5.50 1.76
CA LEU A 37 1.93 5.61 1.80
C LEU A 37 1.43 6.14 3.14
N LEU A 38 2.02 5.72 4.25
CA LEU A 38 1.67 6.20 5.59
C LEU A 38 1.99 7.70 5.71
N LEU A 39 3.16 8.14 5.28
CA LEU A 39 3.52 9.56 5.26
C LEU A 39 2.56 10.39 4.39
N CYS A 40 2.29 9.92 3.16
CA CYS A 40 1.33 10.58 2.27
C CYS A 40 -0.07 10.65 2.90
N THR A 41 -0.53 9.56 3.52
CA THR A 41 -1.83 9.49 4.20
C THR A 41 -1.90 10.52 5.33
N THR A 42 -0.87 10.61 6.18
CA THR A 42 -0.82 11.58 7.27
C THR A 42 -0.82 13.01 6.76
N ILE A 43 0.01 13.33 5.75
CA ILE A 43 0.08 14.68 5.16
C ILE A 43 -1.28 15.09 4.59
N ILE A 44 -1.92 14.21 3.82
CA ILE A 44 -3.21 14.50 3.19
C ILE A 44 -4.31 14.59 4.25
N ALA A 45 -4.33 13.71 5.25
CA ALA A 45 -5.30 13.77 6.34
C ALA A 45 -5.21 15.09 7.13
N VAL A 46 -3.99 15.54 7.46
CA VAL A 46 -3.77 16.84 8.11
C VAL A 46 -4.31 17.97 7.24
N LYS A 47 -4.00 17.96 5.93
CA LYS A 47 -4.48 18.98 5.00
C LYS A 47 -6.01 18.99 4.89
N GLN A 48 -6.65 17.82 4.87
CA GLN A 48 -8.08 17.71 4.60
C GLN A 48 -8.95 17.94 5.83
N TYR A 49 -8.49 17.54 7.02
CA TYR A 49 -9.31 17.60 8.23
C TYR A 49 -8.93 18.74 9.19
N LEU A 50 -7.66 19.19 9.19
CA LEU A 50 -7.19 20.24 10.09
C LEU A 50 -7.02 21.60 9.40
N LEU A 51 -6.85 21.61 8.07
CA LEU A 51 -6.72 22.81 7.26
C LEU A 51 -7.94 22.98 6.35
N SER A 52 -8.01 24.11 5.64
CA SER A 52 -9.03 24.36 4.61
C SER A 52 -8.82 23.41 3.42
N SER A 53 -9.78 22.52 3.16
CA SER A 53 -9.74 21.54 2.08
C SER A 53 -9.97 22.15 0.69
N ILE A 54 -10.80 23.19 0.62
CA ILE A 54 -11.16 23.94 -0.58
C ILE A 54 -11.35 25.42 -0.24
N SER A 55 -11.10 26.30 -1.20
CA SER A 55 -11.43 27.73 -1.10
C SER A 55 -12.36 28.10 -2.25
N CYS A 56 -13.51 28.67 -1.91
CA CYS A 56 -14.52 29.04 -2.89
C CYS A 56 -14.44 30.54 -3.18
N TYR A 57 -14.64 30.91 -4.45
CA TYR A 57 -14.73 32.30 -4.87
C TYR A 57 -16.15 32.57 -5.38
N ILE A 58 -16.79 33.59 -4.82
CA ILE A 58 -18.08 34.11 -5.28
C ILE A 58 -17.99 35.63 -5.47
N PRO A 59 -18.64 36.18 -6.51
CA PRO A 59 -18.53 37.60 -6.82
C PRO A 59 -19.23 38.51 -5.81
N THR A 60 -20.28 38.03 -5.16
CA THR A 60 -21.06 38.78 -4.15
C THR A 60 -21.40 37.87 -2.99
N THR A 61 -20.86 38.16 -1.81
CA THR A 61 -21.20 37.46 -0.57
C THR A 61 -22.55 37.96 -0.06
N PRO A 62 -23.55 37.08 0.16
CA PRO A 62 -24.80 37.48 0.83
C PRO A 62 -24.51 37.97 2.25
N SER A 63 -25.42 38.76 2.82
CA SER A 63 -25.27 39.37 4.15
C SER A 63 -24.99 38.34 5.25
N GLY A 64 -23.74 38.23 5.69
CA GLY A 64 -23.30 37.35 6.77
C GLY A 64 -21.81 37.03 6.68
N SER A 65 -21.08 37.13 7.80
CA SER A 65 -19.63 36.91 7.84
C SER A 65 -19.19 35.45 7.67
N ASP A 66 -20.10 34.49 7.79
CA ASP A 66 -19.77 33.05 7.79
C ASP A 66 -20.33 32.30 6.58
N PHE A 67 -20.85 33.02 5.58
CA PHE A 67 -21.39 32.38 4.36
C PHE A 67 -20.30 31.66 3.57
N ASP A 68 -19.10 32.23 3.50
CA ASP A 68 -17.97 31.62 2.78
C ASP A 68 -17.61 30.25 3.36
N LYS A 69 -17.61 30.11 4.70
CA LYS A 69 -17.38 28.84 5.38
C LYS A 69 -18.48 27.83 5.11
N PHE A 70 -19.74 28.28 5.04
CA PHE A 70 -20.85 27.41 4.66
C PHE A 70 -20.65 26.90 3.23
N LEU A 71 -20.29 27.78 2.30
CA LEU A 71 -20.07 27.44 0.90
C LEU A 71 -18.90 26.46 0.73
N GLU A 72 -17.77 26.73 1.38
CA GLU A 72 -16.61 25.85 1.37
C GLU A 72 -16.96 24.45 1.88
N ASN A 73 -17.67 24.35 3.01
CA ASN A 73 -18.09 23.07 3.55
C ASN A 73 -19.12 22.36 2.66
N TYR A 74 -20.09 23.09 2.11
CA TYR A 74 -21.09 22.53 1.22
C TYR A 74 -20.44 21.96 -0.05
N CYS A 75 -19.59 22.75 -0.70
CA CYS A 75 -18.89 22.35 -1.92
C CYS A 75 -17.89 21.23 -1.67
N TRP A 76 -17.22 21.23 -0.52
CA TRP A 76 -16.38 20.12 -0.12
C TRP A 76 -17.21 18.83 0.02
N VAL A 77 -18.32 18.84 0.77
CA VAL A 77 -19.15 17.66 1.07
C VAL A 77 -19.87 17.11 -0.16
N HIS A 78 -20.46 17.98 -0.98
CA HIS A 78 -21.18 17.57 -2.19
C HIS A 78 -20.24 17.22 -3.36
N GLY A 79 -19.02 17.76 -3.39
CA GLY A 79 -18.09 17.58 -4.49
C GLY A 79 -18.21 18.66 -5.56
N THR A 80 -17.38 18.56 -6.59
CA THR A 80 -17.21 19.61 -7.61
C THR A 80 -17.16 19.04 -9.02
N ILE A 81 -17.39 19.88 -10.03
CA ILE A 81 -17.45 19.50 -11.44
C ILE A 81 -16.36 20.27 -12.21
N PRO A 82 -15.41 19.59 -12.87
CA PRO A 82 -14.42 20.26 -13.71
C PRO A 82 -14.98 20.56 -15.11
N LEU A 83 -14.58 21.70 -15.68
CA LEU A 83 -14.88 22.10 -17.06
C LEU A 83 -13.54 22.27 -17.81
N LEU A 84 -13.50 21.95 -19.11
CA LEU A 84 -12.28 22.16 -19.93
C LEU A 84 -12.11 23.65 -20.25
N ALA A 85 -10.88 24.01 -20.63
CA ALA A 85 -10.61 25.24 -21.34
C ALA A 85 -11.42 25.28 -22.65
N GLY A 86 -12.47 26.11 -22.68
CA GLY A 86 -13.34 26.30 -23.86
C GLY A 86 -14.76 25.74 -23.70
N ASP A 87 -15.04 24.94 -22.67
CA ASP A 87 -16.41 24.52 -22.34
C ASP A 87 -17.19 25.75 -21.84
N GLN A 88 -18.39 25.98 -22.38
CA GLN A 88 -19.25 27.05 -21.90
C GLN A 88 -19.89 26.66 -20.56
N ILE A 89 -19.91 27.62 -19.62
CA ILE A 89 -20.59 27.43 -18.34
C ILE A 89 -22.09 27.25 -18.61
N PRO A 90 -22.68 26.10 -18.26
CA PRO A 90 -24.08 25.84 -18.54
C PRO A 90 -24.98 26.86 -17.86
N GLN A 91 -26.00 27.33 -18.59
CA GLN A 91 -26.99 28.28 -18.05
C GLN A 91 -28.29 27.58 -17.65
N LYS A 92 -28.56 26.40 -18.20
CA LYS A 92 -29.77 25.63 -17.90
C LYS A 92 -29.50 24.59 -16.82
N TYR A 93 -30.52 24.33 -16.03
CA TYR A 93 -30.52 23.33 -14.98
C TYR A 93 -30.24 21.91 -15.50
N GLU A 94 -30.90 21.53 -16.60
CA GLU A 94 -30.77 20.20 -17.19
C GLU A 94 -29.32 19.89 -17.61
N ASP A 95 -28.61 20.89 -18.13
CA ASP A 95 -27.22 20.76 -18.55
C ASP A 95 -26.29 20.54 -17.35
N TRP A 96 -26.53 21.26 -16.24
CA TRP A 96 -25.82 21.03 -14.98
C TRP A 96 -26.07 19.62 -14.44
N HIS A 97 -27.31 19.15 -14.45
CA HIS A 97 -27.66 17.81 -13.97
C HIS A 97 -26.98 16.70 -14.80
N MET A 98 -26.86 16.87 -16.13
CA MET A 98 -26.14 15.92 -16.98
C MET A 98 -24.62 15.90 -16.69
N LEU A 99 -24.01 17.06 -16.49
CA LEU A 99 -22.60 17.18 -16.12
C LEU A 99 -22.33 16.58 -14.75
N ASP A 100 -23.24 16.80 -13.81
CA ASP A 100 -23.15 16.28 -12.46
C ASP A 100 -23.12 14.76 -12.42
N MET A 101 -24.00 14.11 -13.19
CA MET A 101 -24.07 12.65 -13.24
C MET A 101 -22.81 12.00 -13.83
N ASN A 102 -22.14 12.69 -14.77
CA ASN A 102 -21.02 12.11 -15.53
C ASN A 102 -19.63 12.55 -15.06
N HIS A 103 -19.51 13.74 -14.47
CA HIS A 103 -18.22 14.39 -14.19
C HIS A 103 -18.07 14.90 -12.75
N ARG A 104 -19.02 14.64 -11.85
CA ARG A 104 -18.86 15.01 -10.44
C ARG A 104 -17.66 14.28 -9.83
N ILE A 105 -16.76 15.06 -9.25
CA ILE A 105 -15.61 14.57 -8.51
C ILE A 105 -15.89 14.64 -7.02
N ASN A 106 -15.90 13.48 -6.37
CA ASN A 106 -15.99 13.37 -4.91
C ASN A 106 -14.91 12.46 -4.30
N TYR A 107 -13.92 12.02 -5.08
CA TYR A 107 -12.90 11.09 -4.57
C TYR A 107 -11.94 11.76 -3.57
N TYR A 108 -11.74 13.09 -3.63
CA TYR A 108 -10.76 13.78 -2.77
C TYR A 108 -10.99 13.54 -1.26
N GLN A 109 -12.24 13.48 -0.82
CA GLN A 109 -12.61 13.18 0.57
C GLN A 109 -12.14 11.79 1.03
N TRP A 110 -12.10 10.84 0.11
CA TRP A 110 -11.84 9.42 0.38
C TRP A 110 -10.38 9.02 0.19
N VAL A 111 -9.56 9.92 -0.37
CA VAL A 111 -8.13 9.67 -0.65
C VAL A 111 -7.37 9.17 0.59
N PRO A 112 -7.44 9.80 1.79
CA PRO A 112 -6.68 9.31 2.96
C PRO A 112 -7.10 7.91 3.38
N PHE A 113 -8.40 7.60 3.33
CA PHE A 113 -8.90 6.27 3.70
C PHE A 113 -8.44 5.21 2.71
N MET A 114 -8.45 5.54 1.41
CA MET A 114 -7.93 4.63 0.40
C MET A 114 -6.44 4.40 0.56
N LEU A 115 -5.61 5.45 0.72
CA LEU A 115 -4.18 5.29 0.96
C LEU A 115 -3.89 4.49 2.25
N GLY A 116 -4.70 4.67 3.30
CA GLY A 116 -4.65 3.86 4.52
C GLY A 116 -4.94 2.38 4.26
N LEU A 117 -5.99 2.07 3.48
CA LEU A 117 -6.30 0.70 3.06
C LEU A 117 -5.16 0.10 2.22
N GLN A 118 -4.60 0.86 1.30
CA GLN A 118 -3.45 0.43 0.48
C GLN A 118 -2.23 0.09 1.34
N THR A 119 -1.97 0.90 2.37
CA THR A 119 -0.90 0.66 3.36
C THR A 119 -1.09 -0.70 4.05
N ILE A 120 -2.30 -1.00 4.52
CA ILE A 120 -2.62 -2.28 5.16
C ILE A 120 -2.41 -3.44 4.19
N LEU A 121 -2.91 -3.29 2.96
CA LEU A 121 -2.77 -4.32 1.92
C LEU A 121 -1.31 -4.57 1.52
N PHE A 122 -0.45 -3.54 1.47
CA PHE A 122 0.99 -3.71 1.23
C PHE A 122 1.72 -4.45 2.36
N TYR A 123 1.27 -4.29 3.61
CA TYR A 123 1.86 -4.97 4.76
C TYR A 123 1.37 -6.42 4.94
N MET A 124 0.16 -6.73 4.46
CA MET A 124 -0.50 -8.04 4.66
C MET A 124 0.34 -9.26 4.20
N PRO A 125 0.98 -9.26 3.00
CA PRO A 125 1.81 -10.39 2.57
C PRO A 125 2.96 -10.71 3.52
N ARG A 126 3.57 -9.71 4.18
CA ARG A 126 4.61 -9.95 5.19
C ARG A 126 4.07 -10.70 6.39
N VAL A 127 2.91 -10.29 6.90
CA VAL A 127 2.25 -10.96 8.03
C VAL A 127 1.93 -12.42 7.67
N VAL A 128 1.42 -12.66 6.46
CA VAL A 128 1.16 -14.02 5.97
C VAL A 128 2.46 -14.83 5.90
N TRP A 129 3.54 -14.26 5.39
CA TRP A 129 4.84 -14.91 5.33
C TRP A 129 5.37 -15.27 6.73
N GLN A 130 5.33 -14.34 7.67
CA GLN A 130 5.76 -14.57 9.05
C GLN A 130 4.94 -15.67 9.73
N ILE A 131 3.61 -15.70 9.54
CA ILE A 131 2.75 -16.77 10.07
C ILE A 131 3.12 -18.13 9.46
N ILE A 132 3.37 -18.18 8.15
CA ILE A 132 3.77 -19.42 7.46
C ILE A 132 5.13 -19.90 7.98
N CYS A 133 6.11 -19.01 8.09
CA CYS A 133 7.43 -19.31 8.64
C CYS A 133 7.32 -19.81 10.08
N TYR A 134 6.66 -19.06 10.96
CA TYR A 134 6.49 -19.42 12.38
C TYR A 134 5.84 -20.79 12.56
N ASN A 135 4.74 -21.08 11.84
CA ASN A 135 4.08 -22.39 11.91
C ASN A 135 4.96 -23.53 11.40
N ARG A 136 5.98 -23.24 10.58
CA ARG A 136 6.84 -24.24 9.96
C ARG A 136 8.11 -24.50 10.78
N THR A 137 8.83 -23.44 11.14
CA THR A 137 10.09 -23.47 11.90
C THR A 137 9.84 -23.58 13.41
N GLY A 138 8.62 -23.32 13.88
CA GLY A 138 8.26 -23.32 15.30
C GLY A 138 8.86 -22.18 16.11
N THR A 139 9.59 -21.28 15.46
CA THR A 139 10.41 -20.22 16.07
C THR A 139 10.54 -19.05 15.09
N ASP A 140 10.79 -17.85 15.61
CA ASP A 140 11.00 -16.66 14.78
C ASP A 140 12.39 -16.68 14.13
N LEU A 141 12.41 -16.81 12.81
CA LEU A 141 13.63 -16.83 12.00
C LEU A 141 14.31 -15.46 11.95
N GLU A 142 13.55 -14.37 12.06
CA GLU A 142 14.07 -13.00 12.05
C GLU A 142 14.89 -12.74 13.33
N HIS A 143 14.36 -13.19 14.47
CA HIS A 143 15.09 -13.14 15.74
C HIS A 143 16.39 -13.96 15.69
N LEU A 144 16.36 -15.17 15.11
CA LEU A 144 17.54 -16.01 14.98
C LEU A 144 18.66 -15.31 14.19
N VAL A 145 18.32 -14.68 13.06
CA VAL A 145 19.27 -13.93 12.22
C VAL A 145 19.82 -12.72 12.98
N THR A 146 18.97 -12.02 13.71
CA THR A 146 19.36 -10.86 14.53
C THR A 146 20.36 -11.27 15.62
N VAL A 147 20.08 -12.36 16.35
CA VAL A 147 20.98 -12.89 17.39
C VAL A 147 22.30 -13.37 16.77
N ALA A 148 22.26 -14.01 15.61
CA ALA A 148 23.47 -14.42 14.89
C ALA A 148 24.33 -13.22 14.46
N ASN A 149 23.72 -12.15 13.97
CA ASN A 149 24.43 -10.91 13.65
C ASN A 149 25.01 -10.24 14.90
N SER A 150 24.24 -10.18 16.00
CA SER A 150 24.74 -9.67 17.28
C SER A 150 25.91 -10.51 17.81
N ALA A 151 25.87 -11.84 17.66
CA ALA A 151 26.97 -12.73 18.02
C ALA A 151 28.24 -12.46 17.19
N SER A 152 28.08 -12.10 15.91
CA SER A 152 29.19 -11.73 15.02
C SER A 152 29.88 -10.44 15.46
N ASN A 153 29.13 -9.49 16.03
CA ASN A 153 29.64 -8.18 16.43
C ASN A 153 30.00 -8.08 17.93
N ALA A 154 29.77 -9.13 18.72
CA ALA A 154 30.00 -9.15 20.17
C ALA A 154 31.46 -9.44 20.57
N VAL A 155 31.88 -8.93 21.73
CA VAL A 155 33.20 -9.17 22.35
C VAL A 155 33.33 -10.65 22.79
N GLU A 156 34.55 -11.19 22.83
CA GLU A 156 34.83 -12.64 23.00
C GLU A 156 34.13 -13.32 24.19
N GLY A 157 33.89 -12.59 25.29
CA GLY A 157 33.21 -13.11 26.48
C GLY A 157 31.73 -13.41 26.24
N GLU A 158 30.98 -12.46 25.68
CA GLU A 158 29.54 -12.59 25.40
C GLU A 158 29.25 -13.43 24.15
N ARG A 159 30.15 -13.37 23.15
CA ARG A 159 30.03 -14.11 21.90
C ARG A 159 29.81 -15.62 22.11
N LYS A 160 30.51 -16.22 23.08
CA LYS A 160 30.38 -17.68 23.36
C LYS A 160 28.96 -18.05 23.80
N GLY A 161 28.30 -17.21 24.58
CA GLY A 161 26.92 -17.41 25.03
C GLY A 161 25.92 -17.32 23.87
N LEU A 162 26.06 -16.28 23.06
CA LEU A 162 25.19 -16.05 21.89
C LEU A 162 25.34 -17.15 20.84
N VAL A 163 26.57 -17.57 20.52
CA VAL A 163 26.82 -18.67 19.59
C VAL A 163 26.23 -19.98 20.11
N LYS A 164 26.36 -20.25 21.42
CA LYS A 164 25.74 -21.44 22.02
C LYS A 164 24.21 -21.40 21.91
N HIS A 165 23.59 -20.25 22.13
CA HIS A 165 22.15 -20.07 21.95
C HIS A 165 21.73 -20.36 20.50
N VAL A 166 22.39 -19.74 19.51
CA VAL A 166 22.11 -19.98 18.08
C VAL A 166 22.28 -21.45 17.70
N ALA A 167 23.35 -22.11 18.17
CA ALA A 167 23.60 -23.52 17.90
C ALA A 167 22.51 -24.43 18.50
N CYS A 168 22.08 -24.15 19.74
CA CYS A 168 21.01 -24.90 20.40
C CYS A 168 19.67 -24.75 19.65
N THR A 169 19.31 -23.53 19.26
CA THR A 169 18.08 -23.28 18.48
C THR A 169 18.11 -23.99 17.13
N LEU A 170 19.25 -23.99 16.43
CA LEU A 170 19.40 -24.71 15.15
C LEU A 170 19.29 -26.23 15.34
N GLU A 171 19.84 -26.77 16.43
CA GLU A 171 19.73 -28.18 16.77
C GLU A 171 18.25 -28.57 17.01
N GLU A 172 17.50 -27.77 17.78
CA GLU A 172 16.07 -27.97 18.00
C GLU A 172 15.27 -27.95 16.68
N MET A 173 15.56 -27.01 15.78
CA MET A 173 14.93 -26.94 14.45
C MET A 173 15.21 -28.19 13.61
N LEU A 174 16.45 -28.70 13.64
CA LEU A 174 16.85 -29.92 12.95
C LEU A 174 16.13 -31.15 13.51
N PHE A 175 15.99 -31.24 14.83
CA PHE A 175 15.24 -32.33 15.48
C PHE A 175 13.75 -32.30 15.13
N GLN A 176 13.11 -31.13 15.11
CA GLN A 176 11.70 -30.98 14.73
C GLN A 176 11.43 -31.40 13.28
N HIS A 177 12.39 -31.19 12.39
CA HIS A 177 12.30 -31.56 10.98
C HIS A 177 12.77 -32.99 10.66
N ARG A 178 13.29 -33.73 11.64
CA ARG A 178 13.74 -35.12 11.47
C ARG A 178 12.53 -36.05 11.33
N GLU A 179 12.29 -36.58 10.12
CA GLU A 179 11.20 -37.52 9.87
C GLU A 179 11.44 -38.89 10.55
N TYR A 180 10.58 -39.26 11.50
CA TYR A 180 10.41 -40.65 11.95
C TYR A 180 9.33 -41.33 11.09
N SER A 181 9.66 -41.74 9.86
CA SER A 181 8.72 -42.52 9.03
C SER A 181 9.28 -43.89 8.69
N VAL A 182 8.80 -44.93 9.35
CA VAL A 182 9.05 -46.33 9.03
C VAL A 182 7.72 -46.94 8.56
N GLY A 183 7.63 -47.40 7.30
CA GLY A 183 6.40 -48.04 6.79
C GLY A 183 6.29 -48.11 5.26
N LYS A 184 5.34 -48.93 4.78
CA LYS A 184 5.10 -49.20 3.34
C LYS A 184 4.69 -47.94 2.55
N VAL A 185 3.97 -47.01 3.17
CA VAL A 185 3.56 -45.72 2.59
C VAL A 185 4.79 -44.82 2.33
N ALA A 186 5.79 -44.83 3.21
CA ALA A 186 7.04 -44.09 2.99
C ALA A 186 7.84 -44.65 1.81
N THR A 187 7.79 -45.96 1.58
CA THR A 187 8.43 -46.64 0.43
C THR A 187 7.69 -46.38 -0.89
N ALA A 188 6.35 -46.37 -0.87
CA ALA A 188 5.53 -46.01 -2.04
C ALA A 188 5.77 -44.55 -2.45
N ARG A 189 5.83 -43.63 -1.47
CA ARG A 189 6.18 -42.23 -1.70
C ARG A 189 7.59 -42.10 -2.31
N ARG A 190 8.57 -42.87 -1.82
CA ARG A 190 9.95 -42.94 -2.39
C ARG A 190 9.96 -43.28 -3.88
N ARG A 191 9.12 -44.21 -4.34
CA ARG A 191 9.03 -44.59 -5.77
C ARG A 191 8.41 -43.49 -6.65
N ALA A 192 7.36 -42.83 -6.17
CA ALA A 192 6.76 -41.68 -6.88
C ALA A 192 7.77 -40.53 -7.05
N PHE A 193 8.68 -40.33 -6.09
CA PHE A 193 9.75 -39.33 -6.17
C PHE A 193 10.85 -39.66 -7.19
N THR A 194 11.19 -40.93 -7.41
CA THR A 194 12.19 -41.29 -8.43
C THR A 194 11.71 -40.96 -9.84
N MET A 195 10.39 -40.97 -10.06
CA MET A 195 9.77 -40.69 -11.36
C MET A 195 9.51 -39.20 -11.59
N CYS A 196 9.13 -38.43 -10.57
CA CYS A 196 8.71 -37.03 -10.72
C CYS A 196 9.14 -36.13 -9.53
N GLY A 197 10.44 -36.18 -9.18
CA GLY A 197 10.97 -35.64 -7.93
C GLY A 197 10.83 -34.12 -7.73
N MET A 198 10.70 -33.33 -8.80
CA MET A 198 10.65 -31.86 -8.73
C MET A 198 9.24 -31.30 -8.45
N PHE A 199 8.18 -32.01 -8.87
CA PHE A 199 6.79 -31.52 -8.77
C PHE A 199 6.03 -32.03 -7.54
N VAL A 200 6.59 -32.98 -6.79
CA VAL A 200 5.90 -33.55 -5.63
C VAL A 200 6.28 -32.78 -4.36
N ALA A 201 5.32 -32.02 -3.82
CA ALA A 201 5.49 -31.30 -2.56
C ALA A 201 5.73 -32.29 -1.40
N SER A 202 6.91 -32.20 -0.77
CA SER A 202 7.31 -33.08 0.32
C SER A 202 7.97 -32.32 1.46
N LYS A 203 7.75 -32.78 2.69
CA LYS A 203 8.46 -32.29 3.87
C LYS A 203 9.94 -32.71 3.88
N ARG A 204 10.30 -33.80 3.17
CA ARG A 204 11.60 -34.50 3.22
C ARG A 204 12.81 -33.76 2.64
N LEU A 205 12.62 -32.86 1.66
CA LEU A 205 13.72 -32.27 0.86
C LEU A 205 13.69 -30.74 0.82
N GLY A 206 12.82 -30.09 1.60
CA GLY A 206 12.65 -28.64 1.55
C GLY A 206 11.90 -28.12 0.32
N THR A 207 11.44 -28.99 -0.61
CA THR A 207 10.69 -28.59 -1.81
C THR A 207 9.39 -27.86 -1.49
N TRP A 208 8.73 -28.20 -0.37
CA TRP A 208 7.56 -27.44 0.11
C TRP A 208 7.90 -25.99 0.46
N LEU A 209 9.09 -25.71 0.99
CA LEU A 209 9.55 -24.35 1.29
C LEU A 209 9.67 -23.53 0.01
N ILE A 210 10.20 -24.14 -1.06
CA ILE A 210 10.31 -23.53 -2.39
C ILE A 210 8.90 -23.19 -2.93
N PHE A 211 7.94 -24.12 -2.85
CA PHE A 211 6.58 -23.85 -3.30
C PHE A 211 5.91 -22.73 -2.50
N THR A 212 6.05 -22.72 -1.16
CA THR A 212 5.50 -21.64 -0.33
C THR A 212 6.16 -20.30 -0.59
N TYR A 213 7.47 -20.31 -0.86
CA TYR A 213 8.21 -19.10 -1.20
C TYR A 213 7.77 -18.55 -2.57
N ILE A 214 7.63 -19.39 -3.59
CA ILE A 214 7.09 -18.97 -4.89
C ILE A 214 5.65 -18.46 -4.73
N ALA A 215 4.81 -19.14 -3.94
CA ALA A 215 3.44 -18.71 -3.69
C ALA A 215 3.37 -17.32 -3.03
N ILE A 216 4.21 -17.04 -2.03
CA ILE A 216 4.22 -15.71 -1.41
C ILE A 216 4.69 -14.63 -2.39
N LYS A 217 5.67 -14.92 -3.25
CA LYS A 217 6.08 -13.96 -4.31
C LYS A 217 4.96 -13.65 -5.28
N LEU A 218 4.16 -14.66 -5.65
CA LEU A 218 2.96 -14.44 -6.45
C LEU A 218 1.92 -13.58 -5.72
N VAL A 219 1.77 -13.74 -4.40
CA VAL A 219 0.91 -12.88 -3.58
C VAL A 219 1.41 -11.44 -3.54
N TYR A 220 2.72 -11.21 -3.36
CA TYR A 220 3.32 -9.86 -3.44
C TYR A 220 3.09 -9.22 -4.81
N LEU A 221 3.29 -9.97 -5.89
CA LEU A 221 3.07 -9.49 -7.26
C LEU A 221 1.59 -9.17 -7.50
N ALA A 222 0.68 -10.07 -7.10
CA ALA A 222 -0.76 -9.87 -7.21
C ALA A 222 -1.23 -8.64 -6.42
N ASN A 223 -0.65 -8.43 -5.22
CA ASN A 223 -0.91 -7.23 -4.43
C ASN A 223 -0.46 -5.97 -5.17
N ALA A 224 0.77 -5.93 -5.69
CA ALA A 224 1.26 -4.77 -6.44
C ALA A 224 0.37 -4.42 -7.65
N ILE A 225 -0.09 -5.43 -8.40
CA ILE A 225 -1.04 -5.24 -9.52
C ILE A 225 -2.41 -4.76 -9.01
N GLY A 226 -2.91 -5.38 -7.93
CA GLY A 226 -4.17 -5.01 -7.30
C GLY A 226 -4.21 -3.58 -6.78
N GLN A 227 -3.07 -3.06 -6.30
CA GLN A 227 -2.93 -1.68 -5.83
C GLN A 227 -3.07 -0.66 -6.96
N LEU A 228 -2.48 -0.93 -8.12
CA LEU A 228 -2.66 -0.12 -9.33
C LEU A 228 -4.10 -0.15 -9.82
N TYR A 229 -4.72 -1.33 -9.81
CA TYR A 229 -6.13 -1.49 -10.17
C TYR A 229 -7.06 -0.74 -9.21
N LEU A 230 -6.77 -0.79 -7.90
CA LEU A 230 -7.54 -0.05 -6.89
C LEU A 230 -7.47 1.46 -7.15
N MET A 231 -6.29 2.00 -7.47
CA MET A 231 -6.16 3.42 -7.82
C MET A 231 -6.91 3.80 -9.08
N GLN A 232 -6.79 2.98 -10.13
CA GLN A 232 -7.50 3.22 -11.38
C GLN A 232 -9.01 3.23 -11.18
N SER A 233 -9.54 2.25 -10.45
CA SER A 233 -10.97 2.12 -10.16
C SER A 233 -11.47 3.28 -9.31
N PHE A 234 -10.71 3.67 -8.28
CA PHE A 234 -11.07 4.76 -7.38
C PHE A 234 -11.14 6.12 -8.06
N LEU A 235 -10.27 6.40 -9.04
CA LEU A 235 -10.26 7.65 -9.79
C LEU A 235 -11.32 7.68 -10.91
N GLY A 236 -12.06 6.59 -11.14
CA GLY A 236 -13.17 6.54 -12.08
C GLY A 236 -12.77 6.52 -13.56
N PHE A 237 -11.53 6.14 -13.89
CA PHE A 237 -11.08 6.07 -15.28
C PHE A 237 -11.64 4.83 -15.98
N ASN A 238 -12.45 5.03 -17.03
CA ASN A 238 -13.21 3.95 -17.66
C ASN A 238 -12.39 3.12 -18.70
N ALA A 239 -12.49 1.80 -18.53
CA ALA A 239 -12.43 0.66 -19.47
C ALA A 239 -11.23 0.32 -20.41
N SER A 240 -10.25 1.19 -20.72
CA SER A 240 -9.14 0.81 -21.64
C SER A 240 -7.72 0.80 -21.04
N MET A 241 -7.58 1.21 -19.78
CA MET A 241 -6.27 1.45 -19.17
C MET A 241 -5.67 0.22 -18.47
N SER A 242 -5.29 -0.82 -19.21
CA SER A 242 -4.31 -1.78 -18.64
C SER A 242 -2.97 -1.10 -18.30
N SER A 243 -2.74 0.09 -18.87
CA SER A 243 -1.53 0.90 -18.75
C SER A 243 -1.78 2.26 -18.05
N PHE A 244 -2.67 2.32 -17.05
CA PHE A 244 -3.02 3.58 -16.35
C PHE A 244 -1.80 4.42 -15.97
N GLY A 245 -0.83 3.82 -15.28
CA GLY A 245 0.38 4.52 -14.84
C GLY A 245 1.24 5.04 -16.00
N TYR A 246 1.32 4.30 -17.11
CA TYR A 246 2.10 4.69 -18.28
C TYR A 246 1.48 5.88 -19.02
N VAL A 247 0.17 5.85 -19.25
CA VAL A 247 -0.54 6.93 -19.96
C VAL A 247 -0.56 8.21 -19.13
N LEU A 248 -0.72 8.11 -17.81
CA LEU A 248 -0.62 9.28 -16.95
C LEU A 248 0.79 9.88 -17.00
N ALA A 249 1.84 9.04 -16.99
CA ALA A 249 3.21 9.49 -17.14
C ALA A 249 3.47 10.14 -18.50
N SER A 250 2.91 9.60 -19.60
CA SER A 250 3.06 10.21 -20.92
C SER A 250 2.40 11.58 -21.00
N TYR A 251 1.21 11.77 -20.41
CA TYR A 251 0.57 13.10 -20.34
C TYR A 251 1.42 14.11 -19.55
N MET A 252 2.06 13.68 -18.46
CA MET A 252 2.97 14.53 -17.68
C MET A 252 4.24 14.90 -18.47
N VAL A 253 4.79 13.96 -19.25
CA VAL A 253 5.99 14.21 -20.07
C VAL A 253 5.66 15.10 -21.28
N GLU A 254 4.49 14.92 -21.89
CA GLU A 254 3.99 15.77 -22.97
C GLU A 254 3.59 17.18 -22.51
N GLY A 255 3.43 17.38 -21.20
CA GLY A 255 3.02 18.66 -20.63
C GLY A 255 1.54 18.99 -20.86
N ARG A 256 0.68 17.97 -21.00
CA ARG A 256 -0.77 18.18 -21.07
C ARG A 256 -1.32 18.51 -19.69
N ASP A 257 -1.89 19.70 -19.56
CA ASP A 257 -2.44 20.18 -18.30
C ASP A 257 -3.83 19.58 -18.00
N TRP A 258 -4.31 19.85 -16.78
CA TRP A 258 -5.58 19.35 -16.26
C TRP A 258 -6.81 19.93 -16.97
N ASP A 259 -6.63 21.08 -17.62
CA ASP A 259 -7.62 21.82 -18.39
C ASP A 259 -7.98 21.15 -19.72
N GLU A 260 -7.11 20.32 -20.28
CA GLU A 260 -7.39 19.49 -21.46
C GLU A 260 -7.88 18.08 -21.08
N THR A 261 -7.32 17.51 -20.02
CA THR A 261 -7.51 16.08 -19.70
C THR A 261 -8.67 15.79 -18.76
N ARG A 262 -9.18 16.79 -18.01
CA ARG A 262 -10.06 16.63 -16.83
C ARG A 262 -9.43 15.82 -15.69
N ILE A 263 -8.16 15.43 -15.80
CA ILE A 263 -7.46 14.60 -14.83
C ILE A 263 -6.83 15.52 -13.78
N PHE A 264 -7.15 15.29 -12.50
CA PHE A 264 -6.69 16.11 -11.36
C PHE A 264 -6.87 17.63 -11.56
N PRO A 265 -8.11 18.10 -11.78
CA PRO A 265 -8.41 19.51 -11.97
C PRO A 265 -8.05 20.31 -10.72
N ARG A 266 -7.37 21.45 -10.92
CA ARG A 266 -7.02 22.38 -9.83
C ARG A 266 -8.12 23.40 -9.58
N VAL A 267 -8.92 23.70 -10.60
CA VAL A 267 -10.08 24.57 -10.52
C VAL A 267 -11.30 23.77 -10.97
N SER A 268 -12.36 23.83 -10.18
CA SER A 268 -13.63 23.17 -10.46
C SER A 268 -14.78 24.04 -10.00
N PHE A 269 -15.96 23.77 -10.54
CA PHE A 269 -17.17 24.52 -10.24
C PHE A 269 -18.04 23.74 -9.27
N CYS A 270 -18.66 24.45 -8.34
CA CYS A 270 -19.62 23.92 -7.40
C CYS A 270 -20.96 24.57 -7.68
N TYR A 271 -21.97 23.75 -7.96
CA TYR A 271 -23.33 24.21 -8.23
C TYR A 271 -24.21 23.98 -6.99
N LEU A 272 -24.99 24.99 -6.61
CA LEU A 272 -25.86 24.98 -5.44
C LEU A 272 -27.30 24.69 -5.87
N GLU A 273 -27.69 23.42 -5.93
CA GLU A 273 -29.02 23.00 -6.39
C GLU A 273 -30.12 23.26 -5.36
N HIS A 274 -29.83 23.01 -4.07
CA HIS A 274 -30.85 22.85 -3.03
C HIS A 274 -30.93 23.99 -2.00
N VAL A 275 -30.20 25.09 -2.20
CA VAL A 275 -30.26 26.22 -1.27
C VAL A 275 -31.53 27.02 -1.55
N ARG A 276 -32.61 26.69 -0.84
CA ARG A 276 -33.97 27.17 -1.14
C ARG A 276 -34.15 28.68 -1.09
N HIS A 277 -33.32 29.43 -0.36
CA HIS A 277 -33.36 30.90 -0.36
C HIS A 277 -31.98 31.47 0.01
N LEU A 278 -31.25 31.96 -0.99
CA LEU A 278 -30.31 33.07 -0.82
C LEU A 278 -31.12 34.29 -1.23
N GLY A 279 -31.37 35.21 -0.30
CA GLY A 279 -32.36 36.29 -0.44
C GLY A 279 -32.33 37.02 -1.78
#